data_AF-A0A7C2SJV2-F1
#
_entry.id   AF-A0A7C2SJV2-F1
#
_cell.length_a   1.000
_cell.length_b   1.000
_cell.length_c   1.000
_cell.angle_alpha   90.00
_cell.angle_beta   90.00
_cell.angle_gamma   90.00
#
_symmetry.space_group_name_H-M   'P 1'
#
loop_
_entity.id
_entity.type
_entity.pdbx_description
1 polymer ?
#
loop_
_entity_poly.entity_id
_entity_poly.type
_entity_poly.pdbx_seq_one_letter_code
_entity_poly.pdbx_strand_id
1 'polypeptide(L)'
;SLLFSNVVVNACALVQDSVILPNVTVGAGARVRKAVVDKGCVIPPGMVIGEDPVEDKKRFEVSPGGVVLVTPEMLHQPLHHVR
;
A
#
# COMPACT_ATOMS: atom_id res chain seq x y z
N SER A 1 1.49 -12.64 3.43
CA SER A 1 1.60 -11.56 2.44
C SER A 1 2.08 -12.11 1.12
N LEU A 2 1.69 -11.50 0.01
CA LEU A 2 2.13 -11.84 -1.34
C LEU A 2 2.76 -10.61 -1.98
N LEU A 3 4.01 -10.74 -2.45
CA LEU A 3 4.74 -9.66 -3.11
C LEU A 3 5.01 -10.08 -4.56
N PHE A 4 4.66 -9.20 -5.50
CA PHE A 4 4.94 -9.39 -6.91
C PHE A 4 6.35 -8.91 -7.29
N SER A 5 6.68 -8.98 -8.57
CA SER A 5 8.00 -8.60 -9.10
C SER A 5 8.36 -7.13 -8.81
N ASN A 6 9.65 -6.91 -8.55
CA ASN A 6 10.23 -5.57 -8.35
C ASN A 6 9.58 -4.78 -7.19
N VAL A 7 9.16 -5.47 -6.14
CA VAL A 7 8.71 -4.82 -4.90
C VAL A 7 9.92 -4.52 -4.01
N VAL A 8 10.04 -3.28 -3.55
CA VAL A 8 11.11 -2.83 -2.64
C VAL A 8 10.52 -2.59 -1.27
N VAL A 9 11.01 -3.28 -0.25
CA VAL A 9 10.61 -3.06 1.15
C VAL A 9 11.79 -2.46 1.92
N ASN A 10 11.68 -1.20 2.34
CA ASN A 10 12.76 -0.48 2.99
C ASN A 10 12.88 -0.83 4.49
N ALA A 11 13.97 -0.35 5.12
CA ALA A 11 14.31 -0.64 6.51
C ALA A 11 13.16 -0.39 7.49
N CYS A 12 12.98 -1.31 8.44
CA CYS A 12 11.95 -1.25 9.49
C CYS A 12 10.49 -1.19 8.97
N ALA A 13 10.24 -1.41 7.68
CA ALA A 13 8.89 -1.54 7.17
C ALA A 13 8.30 -2.92 7.53
N LEU A 14 6.98 -2.96 7.74
CA LEU A 14 6.23 -4.15 8.09
C LEU A 14 5.10 -4.36 7.10
N VAL A 15 5.06 -5.55 6.46
CA VAL A 15 4.01 -5.92 5.50
C VAL A 15 3.35 -7.23 5.92
N GLN A 16 2.10 -7.17 6.39
CA GLN A 16 1.36 -8.32 6.93
C GLN A 16 -0.01 -8.47 6.25
N ASP A 17 -0.43 -9.71 5.99
CA ASP A 17 -1.75 -10.03 5.42
C ASP A 17 -2.11 -9.22 4.15
N SER A 18 -1.10 -8.82 3.38
CA SER A 18 -1.27 -7.87 2.27
C SER A 18 -0.84 -8.45 0.93
N VAL A 19 -1.44 -7.93 -0.14
CA VAL A 19 -1.09 -8.22 -1.54
C VAL A 19 -0.47 -6.97 -2.15
N ILE A 20 0.79 -7.07 -2.55
CA ILE A 20 1.58 -5.95 -3.07
C ILE A 20 1.86 -6.20 -4.56
N LEU A 21 1.26 -5.39 -5.44
CA LEU A 21 1.40 -5.51 -6.89
C LEU A 21 2.80 -5.09 -7.39
N PRO A 22 3.15 -5.36 -8.66
CA PRO A 22 4.49 -5.10 -9.18
C PRO A 22 4.93 -3.63 -9.07
N ASN A 23 6.24 -3.42 -8.96
CA ASN A 23 6.88 -2.09 -8.91
C ASN A 23 6.48 -1.21 -7.71
N VAL A 24 5.98 -1.80 -6.63
CA VAL A 24 5.64 -1.06 -5.42
C VAL A 24 6.89 -0.83 -4.56
N THR A 25 7.04 0.37 -4.02
CA THR A 25 8.06 0.68 -3.01
C THR A 25 7.40 0.96 -1.67
N VAL A 26 7.77 0.21 -0.64
CA VAL A 26 7.32 0.42 0.75
C VAL A 26 8.39 1.21 1.49
N GLY A 27 8.08 2.45 1.88
CA GLY A 27 9.00 3.36 2.57
C GLY A 27 9.44 2.85 3.94
N ALA A 28 10.56 3.38 4.44
CA ALA A 28 11.15 2.94 5.70
C ALA A 28 10.19 3.17 6.88
N GLY A 29 10.06 2.19 7.78
CA GLY A 29 9.16 2.27 8.93
C GLY A 29 7.66 2.23 8.61
N ALA A 30 7.27 2.08 7.33
CA ALA A 30 5.86 1.98 6.96
C ALA A 30 5.26 0.65 7.46
N ARG A 31 3.98 0.66 7.87
CA ARG A 31 3.26 -0.50 8.38
C ARG A 31 2.02 -0.71 7.53
N VAL A 32 2.00 -1.82 6.79
CA VAL A 32 0.96 -2.15 5.84
C VAL A 32 0.34 -3.48 6.25
N ARG A 33 -0.93 -3.43 6.64
CA ARG A 33 -1.68 -4.60 7.10
C ARG A 33 -2.99 -4.75 6.33
N LYS A 34 -3.37 -5.99 6.00
CA LYS A 34 -4.68 -6.30 5.41
C LYS A 34 -5.03 -5.38 4.21
N ALA A 35 -4.04 -5.14 3.35
CA ALA A 35 -4.16 -4.19 2.25
C ALA A 35 -3.84 -4.83 0.89
N VAL A 36 -4.42 -4.27 -0.15
CA VAL A 36 -4.08 -4.51 -1.55
C VAL A 36 -3.49 -3.21 -2.09
N VAL A 37 -2.22 -3.25 -2.47
CA VAL A 37 -1.48 -2.08 -2.96
C VAL A 37 -1.25 -2.23 -4.45
N ASP A 38 -1.83 -1.33 -5.24
CA ASP A 38 -1.78 -1.35 -6.70
C ASP A 38 -0.36 -1.09 -7.26
N LYS A 39 -0.15 -1.44 -8.52
CA LYS A 39 1.15 -1.41 -9.19
C LYS A 39 1.76 0.00 -9.18
N GLY A 40 3.07 0.07 -8.98
CA GLY A 40 3.81 1.33 -9.04
C GLY A 40 3.57 2.28 -7.87
N CYS A 41 2.81 1.89 -6.84
CA CYS A 41 2.64 2.72 -5.66
C CYS A 41 3.97 2.91 -4.91
N VAL A 42 4.20 4.13 -4.43
CA VAL A 42 5.30 4.44 -3.52
C VAL A 42 4.71 4.81 -2.16
N ILE A 43 4.73 3.89 -1.20
CA ILE A 43 4.24 4.15 0.15
C ILE A 43 5.29 5.01 0.88
N PRO A 44 4.91 6.20 1.38
CA PRO A 44 5.83 7.07 2.12
C PRO A 44 6.39 6.42 3.39
N PRO A 45 7.59 6.84 3.83
CA PRO A 45 8.16 6.39 5.10
C PRO A 45 7.22 6.64 6.29
N GLY A 46 7.16 5.71 7.23
CA GLY A 46 6.34 5.79 8.45
C GLY A 46 4.83 5.72 8.22
N MET A 47 4.35 5.58 6.97
CA MET A 47 2.93 5.50 6.69
C MET A 47 2.31 4.22 7.27
N VAL A 48 1.19 4.38 7.94
CA VAL A 48 0.39 3.27 8.49
C VAL A 48 -0.86 3.08 7.63
N ILE A 49 -1.13 1.81 7.29
CA ILE A 49 -2.27 1.37 6.46
C ILE A 49 -2.83 0.08 7.04
N GLY A 50 -4.15 0.05 7.28
CA GLY A 50 -4.88 -1.13 7.74
C GLY A 50 -4.80 -1.40 9.23
N GLU A 51 -4.53 -0.37 10.03
CA GLU A 51 -4.56 -0.41 11.50
C GLU A 51 -5.75 0.33 12.09
N ASP A 52 -6.18 1.43 11.46
CA ASP A 52 -7.34 2.20 11.87
C ASP A 52 -8.33 2.32 10.71
N PRO A 53 -9.41 1.52 10.71
CA PRO A 53 -10.40 1.56 9.64
C PRO A 53 -11.08 2.91 9.44
N VAL A 54 -11.13 3.78 10.47
CA VAL A 54 -11.74 5.11 10.36
C VAL A 54 -10.79 6.05 9.62
N GLU A 55 -9.50 6.05 9.96
CA GLU A 55 -8.50 6.85 9.26
C GLU A 55 -8.21 6.32 7.86
N ASP A 56 -8.18 5.00 7.69
CA ASP A 56 -7.98 4.37 6.38
C ASP A 56 -9.12 4.74 5.42
N LYS A 57 -10.38 4.76 5.88
CA LYS A 57 -11.53 5.19 5.06
C LYS A 57 -11.50 6.64 4.62
N LYS A 58 -10.77 7.51 5.33
CA LYS A 58 -10.61 8.91 4.93
C LYS A 58 -9.62 9.06 3.76
N ARG A 59 -8.72 8.10 3.60
CA ARG A 59 -7.55 8.19 2.70
C ARG A 59 -7.63 7.20 1.54
N PHE A 60 -8.30 6.08 1.74
CA PHE A 60 -8.30 4.91 0.89
C PHE A 60 -9.68 4.28 0.81
N GLU A 61 -9.86 3.39 -0.15
CA GLU A 61 -11.07 2.58 -0.24
C GLU A 61 -10.95 1.38 0.70
N VAL A 62 -11.94 1.18 1.57
CA VAL A 62 -11.96 0.08 2.55
C VAL A 62 -13.17 -0.80 2.31
N SER A 63 -12.94 -2.07 2.01
CA SER A 63 -14.01 -3.03 1.77
C SER A 63 -14.80 -3.31 3.07
N PRO A 64 -16.03 -3.85 2.97
CA PRO A 64 -16.80 -4.27 4.15
C PRO A 64 -16.07 -5.29 5.02
N GLY A 65 -15.20 -6.11 4.42
CA GLY A 65 -14.34 -7.08 5.11
C GLY A 65 -13.13 -6.44 5.82
N GLY A 66 -12.95 -5.12 5.72
CA GLY A 66 -11.83 -4.38 6.31
C GLY A 66 -10.52 -4.57 5.56
N VAL A 67 -10.57 -4.77 4.24
CA VAL A 67 -9.38 -4.80 3.38
C VAL A 67 -9.21 -3.41 2.76
N VAL A 68 -8.01 -2.84 2.85
CA VAL A 68 -7.71 -1.50 2.33
C VAL A 68 -7.17 -1.61 0.91
N LEU A 69 -7.79 -0.92 -0.06
CA LEU A 69 -7.28 -0.77 -1.41
C LEU A 69 -6.51 0.55 -1.52
N VAL A 70 -5.26 0.48 -1.97
CA VAL A 70 -4.38 1.64 -2.15
C VAL A 70 -4.00 1.76 -3.62
N THR A 71 -4.32 2.89 -4.23
CA THR A 71 -3.97 3.20 -5.63
C THR A 71 -2.99 4.38 -5.72
N PRO A 72 -2.26 4.54 -6.83
CA PRO A 72 -1.36 5.69 -7.02
C PRO A 72 -2.11 7.02 -6.93
N GLU A 73 -3.34 7.08 -7.44
CA GLU A 73 -4.19 8.27 -7.37
C GLU A 73 -4.49 8.70 -5.93
N MET A 74 -4.84 7.74 -5.06
CA MET A 74 -5.07 8.00 -3.62
C MET A 74 -3.82 8.52 -2.90
N LEU A 75 -2.63 8.20 -3.43
CA LEU A 75 -1.35 8.69 -2.94
C LEU A 75 -0.89 9.97 -3.65
N HIS A 76 -1.70 10.55 -4.55
CA HIS A 76 -1.36 11.71 -5.38
C HIS A 76 -0.13 11.47 -6.28
N GLN A 77 0.03 10.24 -6.75
CA GLN A 77 1.14 9.81 -7.59
C GLN A 77 0.71 9.77 -9.06
N PRO A 78 1.63 10.04 -10.00
CA PRO A 78 1.32 9.94 -11.41
C PRO A 78 0.85 8.52 -11.74
N LEU A 79 -0.30 8.40 -12.40
CA LEU A 79 -0.78 7.12 -12.89
C LEU A 79 0.24 6.56 -13.87
N HIS A 80 0.81 5.40 -13.54
CA HIS A 80 1.64 4.64 -14.48
C HIS A 80 0.74 4.14 -15.62
N HIS A 81 0.61 4.97 -16.66
CA HIS A 81 0.08 4.54 -17.95
C HIS A 81 1.01 3.45 -18.48
N VAL A 82 0.51 2.21 -18.49
CA VAL A 82 1.12 1.14 -19.27
C VAL A 82 0.92 1.53 -20.73
N ARG A 83 2.03 1.82 -21.41
CA ARG A 83 2.05 1.91 -22.87
C ARG A 83 2.03 0.52 -23.46
#